data_AF-A0A929U9D9-F1
#
_entry.id   AF-A0A929U9D9-F1
#
_cell.length_a   1.000
_cell.length_b   1.000
_cell.length_c   1.000
_cell.angle_alpha   90.00
_cell.angle_beta   90.00
_cell.angle_gamma   90.00
#
_symmetry.space_group_name_H-M   'P 1'
#
loop_
_entity.id
_entity.type
_entity.pdbx_description
1 polymer ?
#
loop_
_entity_poly.entity_id
_entity_poly.type
_entity_poly.pdbx_seq_one_letter_code
_entity_poly.pdbx_strand_id
1 'polypeptide(L)' 'MNDLVERFLRYVKIDTQSDENTNTHPSSEKQHNLAKVLVEDLKSLGVANITYDKEHCYV' A
#
# COMPACT_ATOMS: atom_id res chain seq x y z
N MET A 1 -10.40 -5.48 -20.34
CA MET A 1 -9.53 -6.26 -19.45
C MET A 1 -10.15 -6.21 -18.05
N ASN A 2 -10.03 -7.25 -17.22
CA ASN A 2 -10.65 -7.29 -15.89
C ASN A 2 -9.87 -6.38 -14.92
N ASP A 3 -10.49 -5.29 -14.41
CA ASP A 3 -9.89 -4.29 -13.51
C ASP A 3 -9.14 -4.92 -12.31
N LEU A 4 -9.70 -6.01 -11.76
CA LEU A 4 -9.09 -6.76 -10.68
C LEU A 4 -7.69 -7.28 -11.03
N VAL A 5 -7.54 -7.86 -12.24
CA VAL A 5 -6.27 -8.45 -12.68
C VAL A 5 -5.22 -7.38 -12.89
N GLU A 6 -5.60 -6.23 -13.44
CA GLU A 6 -4.68 -5.11 -13.65
C GLU A 6 -4.18 -4.54 -12.31
N ARG A 7 -5.09 -4.32 -11.36
CA ARG A 7 -4.74 -3.86 -10.01
C ARG A 7 -3.85 -4.86 -9.27
N PHE A 8 -4.20 -6.15 -9.32
CA PHE A 8 -3.38 -7.22 -8.75
C PHE A 8 -1.96 -7.21 -9.34
N LEU A 9 -1.83 -7.22 -10.68
CA LEU A 9 -0.53 -7.22 -11.35
C LEU A 9 0.28 -5.94 -11.11
N ARG A 10 -0.38 -4.82 -10.78
CA ARG A 10 0.30 -3.58 -10.38
C ARG A 10 0.83 -3.68 -8.94
N TYR A 11 0.05 -4.24 -8.01
CA TYR A 11 0.44 -4.33 -6.60
C TYR A 11 1.56 -5.34 -6.37
N VAL A 12 1.51 -6.52 -7.00
CA VAL A 12 2.53 -7.58 -6.80
C VAL A 12 3.91 -7.22 -7.33
N LYS A 13 4.03 -6.19 -8.17
CA LYS A 13 5.32 -5.67 -8.65
C LYS A 13 6.02 -4.80 -7.61
N ILE A 14 5.33 -4.40 -6.55
CA ILE A 14 5.88 -3.54 -5.50
C ILE A 14 6.45 -4.45 -4.41
N ASP A 15 7.76 -4.33 -4.18
CA ASP A 15 8.41 -5.05 -3.09
C ASP A 15 7.90 -4.54 -1.74
N THR A 16 7.19 -5.41 -1.02
CA THR A 16 6.54 -5.15 0.26
C THR A 16 6.92 -6.18 1.32
N GLN A 17 7.99 -6.95 1.09
CA GLN A 17 8.42 -7.98 2.03
C GLN A 17 8.75 -7.39 3.40
N SER A 18 8.18 -7.98 4.45
CA SER A 18 8.48 -7.65 5.86
C SER A 18 9.91 -7.99 6.23
N ASP A 19 10.45 -7.30 7.24
CA ASP A 19 11.74 -7.63 7.87
C ASP A 19 11.51 -8.11 9.30
N GLU A 20 11.70 -9.41 9.54
CA GLU A 20 11.51 -10.04 10.86
C GLU A 20 12.56 -9.63 11.90
N ASN A 21 13.64 -8.97 11.49
CA ASN A 21 14.71 -8.53 12.39
C ASN A 21 14.42 -7.16 13.04
N THR A 22 13.27 -6.57 12.70
CA THR A 22 12.86 -5.25 13.20
C THR A 22 11.65 -5.38 14.13
N ASN A 23 11.62 -4.55 15.17
CA ASN A 23 10.46 -4.39 16.05
C ASN A 23 9.66 -3.11 15.72
N THR A 24 9.76 -2.64 14.47
CA THR A 24 9.05 -1.45 13.99
C THR A 24 7.81 -1.84 13.21
N HIS A 25 6.84 -0.93 13.17
CA HIS A 25 5.64 -1.06 12.35
C HIS A 25 5.51 0.19 11.47
N PRO A 26 5.62 0.05 10.13
CA PRO A 26 5.93 -1.18 9.40
C PRO A 26 7.34 -1.70 9.69
N SER A 27 7.55 -3.00 9.43
CA SER A 27 8.86 -3.63 9.61
C SER A 27 9.84 -3.32 8.48
N SER A 28 9.36 -2.81 7.36
CA SER A 28 10.22 -2.35 6.27
C SER A 28 9.63 -1.11 5.59
N GLU A 29 10.46 -0.09 5.41
CA GLU A 29 10.07 1.19 4.79
C GLU A 29 9.46 1.03 3.39
N LYS A 30 9.86 -0.02 2.67
CA LYS A 30 9.35 -0.33 1.33
C LYS A 30 7.85 -0.64 1.31
N GLN A 31 7.25 -1.04 2.43
CA GLN A 31 5.80 -1.25 2.55
C GLN A 31 5.01 0.04 2.25
N HIS A 32 5.56 1.21 2.59
CA HIS A 32 4.95 2.50 2.29
C HIS A 32 4.79 2.77 0.78
N ASN A 33 5.53 2.08 -0.08
CA ASN A 33 5.39 2.24 -1.54
C ASN A 33 4.03 1.74 -2.03
N LEU A 34 3.57 0.58 -1.52
CA LEU A 34 2.25 0.06 -1.86
C LEU A 34 1.16 0.91 -1.20
N ALA A 35 1.35 1.33 0.06
CA ALA A 35 0.38 2.17 0.76
C ALA A 35 0.04 3.46 0.00
N LYS A 36 1.06 4.17 -0.52
CA LYS A 36 0.87 5.37 -1.36
C LYS A 36 0.06 5.07 -2.62
N VAL A 37 0.31 3.92 -3.27
CA VAL A 37 -0.44 3.48 -4.46
C VAL A 37 -1.90 3.23 -4.10
N LEU A 38 -2.18 2.57 -2.98
CA LEU A 38 -3.54 2.29 -2.52
C LEU A 38 -4.31 3.57 -2.20
N VAL A 39 -3.68 4.56 -1.56
CA VAL A 39 -4.30 5.87 -1.28
C VAL A 39 -4.75 6.56 -2.57
N GLU A 40 -3.88 6.60 -3.60
CA GLU A 40 -4.23 7.21 -4.89
C GLU A 40 -5.33 6.43 -5.63
N ASP A 41 -5.32 5.11 -5.53
CA ASP A 41 -6.38 4.27 -6.11
C ASP A 41 -7.73 4.53 -5.41
N LEU A 42 -7.75 4.63 -4.08
CA LEU A 42 -8.95 4.97 -3.31
C LEU A 42 -9.48 6.36 -3.67
N LYS A 43 -8.59 7.36 -3.83
CA LYS A 43 -8.97 8.71 -4.29
C LYS A 43 -9.58 8.66 -5.68
N SER A 44 -8.98 7.88 -6.59
CA SER A 44 -9.46 7.74 -7.97
C SER A 44 -10.82 7.04 -8.05
N LEU A 45 -11.13 6.17 -7.08
CA LEU A 45 -12.45 5.54 -6.92
C LEU A 45 -13.49 6.46 -6.27
N GLY A 46 -13.12 7.69 -5.87
CA GLY A 46 -14.01 8.65 -5.23
C GLY A 46 -14.31 8.35 -3.75
N VAL A 47 -13.48 7.54 -3.09
CA VAL A 47 -13.63 7.23 -1.66
C VAL A 47 -13.33 8.49 -0.84
N ALA A 48 -14.23 8.83 0.07
CA ALA A 48 -14.05 9.93 1.01
C ALA A 48 -13.35 9.47 2.30
N ASN A 49 -12.77 10.42 3.05
CA ASN A 49 -12.16 10.18 4.36
C ASN A 49 -10.98 9.19 4.36
N ILE A 50 -10.23 9.10 3.25
CA ILE A 50 -9.03 8.27 3.16
C ILE A 50 -7.99 8.81 4.13
N THR A 51 -7.49 7.94 5.02
CA THR A 51 -6.44 8.28 5.97
C THR A 51 -5.24 7.39 5.69
N TYR A 52 -4.06 7.99 5.68
CA TYR A 52 -2.82 7.22 5.58
C TYR A 52 -1.94 7.58 6.76
N ASP A 53 -1.82 6.64 7.69
CA ASP A 53 -0.90 6.75 8.81
C ASP A 53 0.53 6.56 8.30
N LYS A 54 1.29 7.65 8.29
CA LYS A 54 2.69 7.65 7.84
C LYS A 54 3.62 6.96 8.82
N GLU A 55 3.24 6.87 10.09
CA GLU A 55 4.04 6.21 11.12
C GLU A 55 3.86 4.70 11.03
N HIS A 56 2.61 4.23 10.98
CA HIS A 56 2.31 2.79 11.05
C HIS A 56 2.00 2.12 9.71
N CYS A 57 1.97 2.87 8.60
CA CYS A 57 1.66 2.38 7.25
C CYS A 57 0.24 1.81 7.09
N TYR A 58 -0.74 2.34 7.84
CA TYR A 58 -2.16 1.98 7.67
C TYR A 58 -2.83 2.88 6.64
N VAL A 59 -3.59 2.28 5.72
CA VAL A 59 -4.37 2.94 4.65
C VAL A 59 -5.84 2.59 4.81
#